data_AF-A0A0Q9TSB9-F1
#
_entry.id   AF-A0A0Q9TSB9-F1
#
_cell.length_a   1.000
_cell.length_b   1.000
_cell.length_c   1.000
_cell.angle_alpha   90.00
_cell.angle_beta   90.00
_cell.angle_gamma   90.00
#
_symmetry.space_group_name_H-M   'P 1'
#
loop_
_entity.id
_entity.type
_entity.pdbx_description
1 polymer ?
#
loop_
_entity_poly.entity_id
_entity_poly.type
_entity_poly.pdbx_seq_one_letter_code
_entity_poly.pdbx_strand_id
1 'polypeptide(L)'
;MNTLSYGLLSLLTRNSRTGYELMQNIQPFWQAKHSQIYPLLAQLEQKGYVEFVHVPQSDKPDKKVYSLTDNGREALKKWIAQPTDEPVVKDELALKVFCIGLVDKEQARKVLHEREVYYQKKKERFAQSFERIKQDSAKPLEELEIHDPLFGLYVLIQKATLKADADLVWCEWMKSKLK
;
A
#
# COMPACT_ATOMS: atom_id res chain seq x y z
N MET A 1 -1.26 -20.39 1.85
CA MET A 1 -2.17 -19.23 1.72
C MET A 1 -1.57 -18.29 0.67
N ASN A 2 -2.36 -17.50 -0.08
CA ASN A 2 -1.80 -16.63 -1.13
C ASN A 2 -1.35 -15.26 -0.58
N THR A 3 -0.58 -14.50 -1.36
CA THR A 3 -0.06 -13.19 -0.94
C THR A 3 -1.14 -12.19 -0.59
N LEU A 4 -2.28 -12.19 -1.31
CA LEU A 4 -3.39 -11.29 -1.02
C LEU A 4 -4.00 -11.57 0.36
N SER A 5 -4.14 -12.84 0.73
CA SER A 5 -4.58 -13.22 2.08
C SER A 5 -3.65 -12.69 3.15
N TYR A 6 -2.33 -12.86 2.99
CA TYR A 6 -1.35 -12.31 3.94
C TYR A 6 -1.43 -10.78 4.02
N GLY A 7 -1.67 -10.11 2.89
CA GLY A 7 -1.93 -8.67 2.85
C GLY A 7 -3.17 -8.26 3.63
N LEU A 8 -4.26 -9.03 3.58
CA LEU A 8 -5.46 -8.73 4.38
C LEU A 8 -5.24 -8.98 5.87
N LEU A 9 -4.55 -10.06 6.24
CA LEU A 9 -4.20 -10.32 7.63
C LEU A 9 -3.25 -9.25 8.19
N SER A 10 -2.28 -8.80 7.40
CA SER A 10 -1.31 -7.78 7.85
C SER A 10 -1.99 -6.45 8.17
N LEU A 11 -3.00 -6.06 7.40
CA LEU A 11 -3.81 -4.87 7.68
C LEU A 11 -4.57 -4.96 9.01
N LEU A 12 -4.92 -6.16 9.46
CA LEU A 12 -5.64 -6.39 10.73
C LEU A 12 -4.74 -6.46 11.96
N THR A 13 -3.41 -6.41 11.80
CA THR A 13 -2.46 -6.53 12.93
C THR A 13 -2.58 -5.41 13.96
N ARG A 14 -2.99 -4.22 13.53
CA ARG A 14 -3.12 -3.02 14.37
C ARG A 14 -4.53 -2.80 14.90
N ASN A 15 -5.51 -2.84 14.02
CA ASN A 15 -6.90 -2.50 14.35
C ASN A 15 -7.86 -3.39 13.55
N SER A 16 -8.99 -3.70 14.16
CA SER A 16 -10.12 -4.30 13.47
C SER A 16 -10.64 -3.36 12.38
N ARG A 17 -11.07 -3.92 11.25
CA ARG A 17 -11.48 -3.14 10.06
C ARG A 17 -12.67 -3.77 9.38
N THR A 18 -13.49 -2.93 8.76
CA THR A 18 -14.51 -3.39 7.83
C THR A 18 -13.87 -3.98 6.57
N GLY A 19 -14.60 -4.86 5.88
CA GLY A 19 -14.14 -5.38 4.59
C GLY A 19 -13.90 -4.27 3.55
N TYR A 20 -14.65 -3.16 3.64
CA TYR A 20 -14.46 -1.99 2.80
C TYR A 20 -13.15 -1.25 3.10
N GLU A 21 -12.83 -1.01 4.38
CA GLU A 21 -11.55 -0.40 4.78
C GLU A 21 -10.36 -1.27 4.38
N LEU A 22 -10.46 -2.59 4.56
CA LEU A 22 -9.43 -3.53 4.11
C LEU A 22 -9.20 -3.42 2.60
N MET A 23 -10.29 -3.36 1.83
CA MET A 23 -10.21 -3.17 0.39
C MET A 23 -9.56 -1.85 0.01
N GLN A 24 -9.88 -0.74 0.68
CA GLN A 24 -9.25 0.55 0.40
C GLN A 24 -7.77 0.55 0.80
N ASN A 25 -7.44 -0.03 1.95
CA ASN A 25 -6.10 0.00 2.54
C ASN A 25 -5.12 -0.97 1.85
N ILE A 26 -5.61 -2.01 1.15
CA ILE A 26 -4.75 -2.95 0.42
C ILE A 26 -4.30 -2.42 -0.95
N GLN A 27 -5.08 -1.54 -1.60
CA GLN A 27 -4.78 -1.05 -2.96
C GLN A 27 -3.36 -0.49 -3.17
N PRO A 28 -2.76 0.25 -2.21
CA PRO A 28 -1.40 0.75 -2.35
C PRO A 28 -0.33 -0.35 -2.44
N PHE A 29 -0.62 -1.54 -1.89
CA PHE A 29 0.29 -2.68 -1.83
C PHE A 29 -0.04 -3.77 -2.86
N TRP A 30 -1.33 -3.99 -3.10
CA TRP A 30 -1.81 -5.03 -3.98
C TRP A 30 -3.13 -4.60 -4.65
N GLN A 31 -3.12 -4.53 -5.98
CA GLN A 31 -4.32 -4.25 -6.75
C GLN A 31 -5.25 -5.46 -6.68
N ALA A 32 -6.39 -5.31 -6.01
CA ALA A 32 -7.36 -6.37 -5.81
C ALA A 32 -8.77 -5.84 -5.99
N LYS A 33 -9.60 -6.60 -6.71
CA LYS A 33 -11.00 -6.25 -6.97
C LYS A 33 -11.89 -6.66 -5.80
N HIS A 34 -13.05 -6.01 -5.66
CA HIS A 34 -14.10 -6.40 -4.71
C HIS A 34 -14.40 -7.91 -4.75
N SER A 35 -14.53 -8.45 -5.97
CA SER A 35 -14.82 -9.87 -6.20
C SER A 35 -13.73 -10.82 -5.72
N GLN A 36 -12.52 -10.33 -5.44
CA GLN A 36 -11.44 -11.12 -4.86
C GLN A 36 -11.41 -10.99 -3.33
N ILE A 37 -11.68 -9.80 -2.79
CA ILE A 37 -11.53 -9.50 -1.37
C ILE A 37 -12.59 -10.18 -0.51
N TYR A 38 -13.88 -10.00 -0.83
CA TYR A 38 -14.96 -10.46 0.04
C TYR A 38 -15.07 -12.00 0.13
N PRO A 39 -14.95 -12.76 -0.98
CA PRO A 39 -14.89 -14.21 -0.90
C PRO A 39 -13.65 -14.69 -0.12
N LEU A 40 -12.52 -13.99 -0.26
CA LEU A 40 -11.32 -14.34 0.47
C LEU A 40 -11.45 -14.09 1.97
N LEU A 41 -12.11 -13.00 2.39
CA LEU A 41 -12.40 -12.75 3.80
C LEU A 41 -13.29 -13.85 4.40
N ALA A 42 -14.30 -14.31 3.68
CA ALA A 42 -15.12 -15.44 4.10
C ALA A 42 -14.28 -16.73 4.24
N GLN A 43 -13.37 -16.99 3.30
CA GLN A 43 -12.46 -18.14 3.39
C GLN A 43 -11.47 -18.04 4.55
N LEU A 44 -10.97 -16.83 4.86
CA LEU A 44 -10.06 -16.61 5.99
C LEU A 44 -10.78 -16.79 7.32
N GLU A 45 -12.04 -16.38 7.41
CA GLU A 45 -12.88 -16.59 8.58
C GLU A 45 -13.20 -18.06 8.78
N GLN A 46 -13.65 -18.77 7.74
CA GLN A 46 -13.91 -20.20 7.80
C GLN A 46 -12.67 -21.01 8.24
N LYS A 47 -11.47 -20.55 7.89
CA LYS A 47 -10.20 -21.16 8.28
C LYS A 47 -9.70 -20.70 9.66
N GLY A 48 -10.43 -19.83 10.34
CA GLY A 48 -10.13 -19.34 11.67
C GLY A 48 -8.95 -18.37 11.73
N TYR A 49 -8.55 -17.73 10.61
CA TYR A 49 -7.48 -16.73 10.59
C TYR A 49 -7.97 -15.32 10.95
N VAL A 50 -9.27 -15.06 10.77
CA VAL A 50 -9.95 -13.85 11.19
C VAL A 50 -11.28 -14.24 11.84
N GLU A 51 -11.80 -13.35 12.65
CA GLU A 51 -13.17 -13.39 13.15
C GLU A 51 -13.87 -12.08 12.78
N PHE A 52 -15.20 -12.02 12.84
CA PHE A 52 -15.91 -10.76 12.67
C PHE A 52 -17.03 -10.59 13.69
N VAL A 53 -17.36 -9.33 13.96
CA VAL A 53 -18.58 -8.93 14.66
C VAL A 53 -19.49 -8.16 13.70
N HIS A 54 -20.80 -8.33 13.88
CA HIS A 54 -21.81 -7.51 13.22
C HIS A 54 -21.97 -6.19 13.97
N VAL A 55 -21.84 -5.07 13.26
CA VAL A 55 -22.14 -3.75 13.80
C VAL A 55 -23.43 -3.24 13.13
N PRO A 56 -24.53 -3.10 13.89
CA PRO A 56 -25.81 -2.63 13.37
C PRO A 56 -25.69 -1.26 12.71
N GLN A 57 -26.43 -1.05 11.62
CA GLN A 57 -26.54 0.25 10.97
C GLN A 57 -28.01 0.60 10.71
N SER A 58 -28.39 1.86 10.96
CA SER A 58 -29.79 2.31 10.91
C SER A 58 -30.38 2.33 9.49
N ASP A 59 -29.56 2.60 8.47
CA ASP A 59 -30.00 2.84 7.08
C ASP A 59 -29.25 1.98 6.04
N LYS A 60 -28.45 1.01 6.49
CA LYS A 60 -27.61 0.14 5.64
C LYS A 60 -27.54 -1.26 6.22
N PRO A 61 -27.20 -2.29 5.41
CA PRO A 61 -26.90 -3.61 5.96
C PRO A 61 -25.80 -3.54 7.03
N ASP A 62 -25.92 -4.36 8.07
CA ASP A 62 -24.92 -4.49 9.12
C ASP A 62 -23.52 -4.67 8.53
N LYS A 63 -22.57 -3.89 9.04
CA LYS A 63 -21.17 -4.02 8.62
C LYS A 63 -20.49 -5.12 9.42
N LYS A 64 -19.75 -5.98 8.73
CA LYS A 64 -18.81 -6.91 9.35
C LYS A 64 -17.50 -6.19 9.65
N VAL A 65 -17.11 -6.17 10.92
CA VAL A 65 -15.81 -5.68 11.37
C VAL A 65 -14.95 -6.88 11.70
N TYR A 66 -13.88 -7.06 10.93
CA TYR A 66 -12.97 -8.21 11.05
C TYR A 66 -11.84 -7.90 12.02
N SER A 67 -11.43 -8.92 12.78
CA SER A 67 -10.30 -8.92 13.70
C SER A 67 -9.37 -10.10 13.39
N LEU A 68 -8.08 -9.92 13.63
CA LEU A 68 -7.08 -10.98 13.46
C LEU A 68 -7.11 -11.93 14.67
N THR A 69 -7.20 -13.24 14.43
CA THR A 69 -7.11 -14.26 15.48
C THR A 69 -5.65 -14.63 15.78
N ASP A 70 -5.41 -15.40 16.85
CA ASP A 70 -4.08 -15.94 17.14
C ASP A 70 -3.56 -16.86 16.03
N ASN A 71 -4.42 -17.68 15.44
CA ASN A 71 -4.07 -18.49 14.27
C ASN A 71 -3.66 -17.61 13.08
N GLY A 72 -4.33 -16.47 12.88
CA GLY A 72 -3.95 -15.48 11.87
C GLY A 72 -2.58 -14.85 12.15
N ARG A 73 -2.29 -14.52 13.41
CA ARG A 73 -0.97 -14.01 13.85
C ARG A 73 0.13 -15.03 13.60
N GLU A 74 -0.07 -16.29 13.96
CA GLU A 74 0.90 -17.36 13.73
C GLU A 74 1.13 -17.61 12.23
N ALA A 75 0.08 -17.52 11.40
CA ALA A 75 0.22 -17.60 9.95
C ALA A 75 1.09 -16.47 9.39
N LEU A 76 0.93 -15.24 9.89
CA LEU A 76 1.77 -14.10 9.52
C LEU A 76 3.23 -14.28 9.96
N LYS A 77 3.48 -14.73 11.20
CA LYS A 77 4.84 -14.99 11.68
C LYS A 77 5.57 -16.01 10.79
N LYS A 78 4.89 -17.11 10.46
CA LYS A 78 5.43 -18.13 9.55
C LYS A 78 5.75 -17.57 8.17
N TRP A 79 4.89 -16.69 7.65
CA TRP A 79 5.10 -16.07 6.34
C TRP A 79 6.25 -15.05 6.33
N ILE A 80 6.39 -14.24 7.38
CA ILE A 80 7.50 -13.29 7.52
C ILE A 80 8.85 -14.03 7.55
N ALA A 81 8.89 -15.24 8.11
CA ALA A 81 10.09 -16.07 8.15
C ALA A 81 10.43 -16.75 6.81
N GLN A 82 9.55 -16.68 5.80
CA GLN A 82 9.80 -17.26 4.49
C GLN A 82 10.57 -16.27 3.59
N PRO A 83 11.36 -16.77 2.63
CA PRO A 83 11.94 -15.93 1.59
C PRO A 83 10.88 -15.09 0.88
N THR A 84 11.21 -13.85 0.56
CA THR A 84 10.34 -12.97 -0.23
C THR A 84 10.72 -13.07 -1.70
N ASP A 85 9.74 -13.33 -2.56
CA ASP A 85 9.94 -13.37 -4.01
C ASP A 85 10.37 -12.01 -4.58
N GLU A 86 10.98 -12.05 -5.75
CA GLU A 86 11.30 -10.82 -6.49
C GLU A 86 10.04 -9.99 -6.78
N PRO A 87 10.11 -8.66 -6.62
CA PRO A 87 8.97 -7.80 -6.88
C PRO A 87 8.63 -7.75 -8.37
N VAL A 88 7.35 -7.95 -8.70
CA VAL A 88 6.85 -7.75 -10.07
C VAL A 88 6.69 -6.25 -10.33
N VAL A 89 7.53 -5.69 -11.19
CA VAL A 89 7.47 -4.28 -11.59
C VAL A 89 6.67 -4.12 -12.89
N LYS A 90 5.61 -3.32 -12.86
CA LYS A 90 4.83 -2.92 -14.05
C LYS A 90 4.87 -1.40 -14.17
N ASP A 91 5.76 -0.88 -15.01
CA ASP A 91 5.88 0.57 -15.26
C ASP A 91 5.70 0.90 -16.74
N GLU A 92 4.52 1.43 -17.07
CA GLU A 92 4.18 1.86 -18.43
C GLU A 92 5.07 3.02 -18.91
N LEU A 93 5.52 3.91 -18.02
CA LEU A 93 6.40 5.00 -18.44
C LEU A 93 7.76 4.47 -18.86
N ALA A 94 8.31 3.48 -18.16
CA ALA A 94 9.57 2.86 -18.55
C ALA A 94 9.47 2.28 -19.98
N LEU A 95 8.34 1.64 -20.32
CA LEU A 95 8.07 1.15 -21.68
C LEU A 95 7.92 2.28 -22.70
N LYS A 96 7.22 3.37 -22.35
CA LYS A 96 7.12 4.56 -23.22
C LYS A 96 8.48 5.22 -23.43
N VAL A 97 9.32 5.29 -22.40
CA VAL A 97 10.67 5.83 -22.48
C VAL A 97 11.55 4.97 -23.39
N PHE A 98 11.40 3.65 -23.36
CA PHE A 98 12.12 2.74 -24.25
C PHE A 98 11.90 3.06 -25.75
N CYS A 99 10.70 3.52 -26.12
CA CYS A 99 10.36 3.90 -27.49
C CYS A 99 10.14 5.41 -27.70
N ILE A 100 10.67 6.26 -26.80
CA ILE A 100 10.35 7.71 -26.78
C ILE A 100 10.82 8.46 -28.04
N GLY A 101 11.81 7.92 -28.75
CA GLY A 101 12.33 8.52 -29.99
C GLY A 101 11.35 8.52 -31.16
N LEU A 102 10.18 7.86 -31.03
CA LEU A 102 9.14 7.83 -32.05
C LEU A 102 8.25 9.08 -32.07
N VAL A 103 8.34 9.94 -31.05
CA VAL A 103 7.55 11.17 -30.92
C VAL A 103 8.44 12.41 -30.90
N ASP A 104 7.86 13.59 -31.11
CA ASP A 104 8.62 14.84 -31.01
C ASP A 104 8.95 15.19 -29.54
N LYS A 105 9.83 16.19 -29.37
CA LYS A 105 10.29 16.64 -28.05
C LYS A 105 9.15 17.14 -27.16
N GLU A 106 8.10 17.74 -27.73
CA GLU A 106 6.98 18.27 -26.96
C GLU A 106 6.10 17.15 -26.41
N GLN A 107 5.80 16.13 -27.21
CA GLN A 107 5.08 14.96 -26.69
C GLN A 107 5.91 14.18 -25.66
N ALA A 108 7.21 14.03 -25.89
CA ALA A 108 8.10 13.38 -24.92
C ALA A 108 8.11 14.11 -23.57
N ARG A 109 8.19 15.46 -23.59
CA ARG A 109 8.11 16.29 -22.38
C ARG A 109 6.76 16.16 -21.67
N LYS A 110 5.66 16.13 -22.42
CA LYS A 110 4.31 15.96 -21.86
C LYS A 110 4.19 14.67 -21.06
N VAL A 111 4.66 13.54 -21.61
CA VAL A 111 4.63 12.22 -20.94
C VAL A 111 5.43 12.24 -19.63
N LEU A 112 6.60 12.87 -19.60
CA LEU A 112 7.40 13.01 -18.39
C LEU A 112 6.74 13.94 -17.37
N HIS A 113 6.14 15.05 -17.82
CA HIS A 113 5.47 16.01 -16.96
C HIS A 113 4.23 15.41 -16.28
N GLU A 114 3.42 14.63 -17.00
CA GLU A 114 2.27 13.93 -16.42
C GLU A 114 2.71 12.98 -15.28
N ARG A 115 3.85 12.31 -15.44
CA ARG A 115 4.40 11.46 -14.38
C ARG A 115 4.97 12.27 -13.21
N GLU A 116 5.64 13.38 -13.47
CA GLU A 116 6.13 14.29 -12.43
C GLU A 116 4.99 14.80 -11.54
N VAL A 117 3.89 15.27 -12.15
CA VAL A 117 2.68 15.69 -11.42
C VAL A 117 2.10 14.54 -10.59
N TYR A 118 2.10 13.32 -11.12
CA TYR A 118 1.66 12.14 -10.37
C TYR A 118 2.52 11.92 -9.11
N TYR A 119 3.85 11.99 -9.23
CA TYR A 119 4.75 11.79 -8.09
C TYR A 119 4.71 12.93 -7.07
N GLN A 120 4.54 14.18 -7.50
CA GLN A 120 4.33 15.32 -6.61
C GLN A 120 3.07 15.12 -5.74
N LYS A 121 1.93 14.82 -6.36
CA LYS A 121 0.68 14.49 -5.64
C LYS A 121 0.84 13.28 -4.72
N LYS A 122 1.65 12.30 -5.12
CA LYS A 122 1.94 11.12 -4.31
C LYS A 122 2.77 11.49 -3.07
N LYS A 123 3.75 12.37 -3.21
CA LYS A 123 4.57 12.89 -2.10
C LYS A 123 3.73 13.70 -1.11
N GLU A 124 2.80 14.53 -1.58
CA GLU A 124 1.85 15.25 -0.73
C GLU A 124 1.01 14.30 0.14
N ARG A 125 0.52 13.20 -0.44
CA ARG A 125 -0.22 12.17 0.32
C ARG A 125 0.64 11.48 1.37
N PHE A 126 1.92 11.25 1.08
CA PHE A 126 2.85 10.67 2.05
C PHE A 126 3.18 11.64 3.18
N ALA A 127 3.35 12.93 2.89
CA ALA A 127 3.49 13.97 3.92
C ALA A 127 2.27 14.00 4.85
N GLN A 128 1.05 13.97 4.30
CA GLN A 128 -0.17 13.87 5.11
C GLN A 128 -0.22 12.59 5.96
N SER A 129 0.30 11.48 5.42
CA SER A 129 0.36 10.21 6.16
C SER A 129 1.37 10.26 7.32
N PHE A 130 2.51 10.94 7.14
CA PHE A 130 3.47 11.20 8.22
C PHE A 130 2.87 12.04 9.34
N GLU A 131 2.19 13.14 9.00
CA GLU A 131 1.53 13.98 10.00
C GLU A 131 0.52 13.19 10.83
N ARG A 132 -0.23 12.29 10.19
CA ARG A 132 -1.19 11.43 10.88
C ARG A 132 -0.51 10.44 11.83
N ILE A 133 0.61 9.84 11.43
CA ILE A 133 1.37 8.91 12.30
C ILE A 133 2.03 9.67 13.45
N LYS A 134 2.50 10.89 13.19
CA LYS A 134 3.08 11.76 14.21
C LYS A 134 2.04 12.14 15.27
N GLN A 135 0.79 12.38 14.86
CA GLN A 135 -0.32 12.62 15.78
C GLN A 135 -0.68 11.37 16.61
N ASP A 136 -0.62 10.18 15.99
CA ASP A 136 -0.92 8.91 16.67
C ASP A 136 0.24 8.42 17.58
N SER A 137 1.45 8.95 17.41
CA SER A 137 2.65 8.51 18.12
C SER A 137 2.88 9.27 19.41
N ALA A 138 3.20 8.55 20.49
CA ALA A 138 3.57 9.14 21.78
C ALA A 138 5.03 9.63 21.83
N LYS A 139 5.85 9.29 20.83
CA LYS A 139 7.28 9.60 20.75
C LYS A 139 7.70 10.02 19.34
N PRO A 140 8.86 10.66 19.15
CA PRO A 140 9.40 10.96 17.82
C PRO A 140 9.43 9.71 16.92
N LEU A 141 9.16 9.89 15.63
CA LEU A 141 9.03 8.75 14.71
C LEU A 141 10.36 8.02 14.50
N GLU A 142 11.46 8.75 14.64
CA GLU A 142 12.83 8.28 14.57
C GLU A 142 13.22 7.38 15.76
N GLU A 143 12.45 7.43 16.85
CA GLU A 143 12.63 6.66 18.08
C GLU A 143 11.66 5.47 18.19
N LEU A 144 10.90 5.19 17.13
CA LEU A 144 10.06 4.00 17.07
C LEU A 144 10.94 2.75 17.01
N GLU A 145 10.68 1.81 17.91
CA GLU A 145 11.35 0.51 17.91
C GLU A 145 10.61 -0.48 17.02
N ILE A 146 11.26 -1.57 16.61
CA ILE A 146 10.71 -2.55 15.66
C ILE A 146 9.37 -3.17 16.09
N HIS A 147 9.12 -3.26 17.39
CA HIS A 147 7.88 -3.80 17.96
C HIS A 147 6.80 -2.74 18.20
N ASP A 148 7.09 -1.48 17.92
CA ASP A 148 6.09 -0.42 17.99
C ASP A 148 5.01 -0.63 16.91
N PRO A 149 3.71 -0.56 17.25
CA PRO A 149 2.62 -0.74 16.29
C PRO A 149 2.68 0.20 15.08
N LEU A 150 3.32 1.38 15.21
CA LEU A 150 3.45 2.37 14.13
C LEU A 150 4.69 2.14 13.25
N PHE A 151 5.69 1.39 13.72
CA PHE A 151 6.99 1.24 13.07
C PHE A 151 6.88 0.79 11.62
N GLY A 152 6.14 -0.30 11.36
CA GLY A 152 5.98 -0.84 10.01
C GLY A 152 5.34 0.17 9.04
N LEU A 153 4.34 0.93 9.51
CA LEU A 153 3.70 1.95 8.67
C LEU A 153 4.64 3.12 8.39
N TYR A 154 5.36 3.60 9.42
CA TYR A 154 6.36 4.65 9.30
C TYR A 154 7.42 4.29 8.24
N VAL A 155 8.04 3.10 8.35
CA VAL A 155 9.08 2.66 7.42
C VAL A 155 8.55 2.51 5.99
N LEU A 156 7.31 2.05 5.81
CA LEU A 156 6.70 1.94 4.48
C LEU A 156 6.48 3.30 3.83
N ILE A 157 6.03 4.31 4.58
CA ILE A 157 5.83 5.67 4.05
C ILE A 157 7.19 6.34 3.79
N GLN A 158 8.19 6.11 4.64
CA GLN A 158 9.56 6.56 4.41
C GLN A 158 10.12 5.99 3.10
N LYS A 159 10.03 4.66 2.90
CA LYS A 159 10.42 4.02 1.64
C LYS A 159 9.68 4.60 0.45
N ALA A 160 8.37 4.82 0.58
CA ALA A 160 7.55 5.34 -0.51
C ALA A 160 7.91 6.79 -0.88
N THR A 161 8.26 7.61 0.11
CA THR A 161 8.76 8.99 -0.07
C THR A 161 10.11 8.99 -0.79
N LEU A 162 11.07 8.20 -0.31
CA LEU A 162 12.39 8.06 -0.93
C LEU A 162 12.29 7.62 -2.40
N LYS A 163 11.39 6.68 -2.70
CA LYS A 163 11.16 6.25 -4.08
C LYS A 163 10.55 7.37 -4.95
N ALA A 164 9.59 8.12 -4.42
CA ALA A 164 8.99 9.23 -5.15
C ALA A 164 10.00 10.34 -5.45
N ASP A 165 10.90 10.65 -4.50
CA ASP A 165 11.98 11.61 -4.70
C ASP A 165 12.97 11.15 -5.78
N ALA A 166 13.39 9.89 -5.73
CA ALA A 166 14.25 9.31 -6.76
C ALA A 166 13.59 9.34 -8.16
N ASP A 167 12.29 9.00 -8.23
CA ASP A 167 11.55 9.02 -9.49
C ASP A 167 11.41 10.47 -10.05
N LEU A 168 11.25 11.48 -9.19
CA LEU A 168 11.23 12.90 -9.59
C LEU A 168 12.59 13.36 -10.13
N VAL A 169 13.68 13.04 -9.44
CA VAL A 169 15.06 13.31 -9.91
C VAL A 169 15.29 12.67 -11.27
N TRP A 170 14.81 11.44 -11.48
CA TRP A 170 14.91 10.78 -12.78
C TRP A 170 14.10 11.49 -13.88
N CYS A 171 12.88 11.98 -13.58
CA CYS A 171 12.08 12.76 -14.52
C CYS A 171 12.81 14.05 -14.95
N GLU A 172 13.43 14.77 -14.00
CA GLU A 172 14.24 15.96 -14.28
C GLU A 172 15.46 15.64 -15.15
N TRP A 173 16.18 14.57 -14.81
CA TRP A 173 17.31 14.09 -15.59
C TRP A 173 16.88 13.73 -17.02
N MET A 174 15.77 13.01 -17.21
CA MET A 174 15.24 12.68 -18.53
C MET A 174 14.88 13.94 -19.34
N LYS A 175 14.21 14.92 -18.71
CA LYS A 175 13.91 16.22 -19.36
C LYS A 175 15.18 16.92 -19.83
N SER A 176 16.29 16.80 -19.09
CA SER A 176 17.58 17.37 -19.50
C SER A 176 18.16 16.76 -20.78
N LYS A 177 17.80 15.50 -21.11
CA LYS A 177 18.22 14.80 -22.34
C LYS A 177 17.37 15.16 -23.56
N LEU A 178 16.21 15.78 -23.33
CA LEU A 178 15.32 16.28 -24.38
C LEU A 178 15.61 17.73 -24.77
N LYS A 179 16.72 18.32 -24.29
CA LYS A 179 17.15 19.66 -24.70
C LYS A 179 17.48 19.70 -26.19
#